data_AF-A0A915UF68-F1
#
_entry.id   AF-A0A915UF68-F1
#
_cell.length_a   1.000
_cell.length_b   1.000
_cell.length_c   1.000
_cell.angle_alpha   90.00
_cell.angle_beta   90.00
_cell.angle_gamma   90.00
#
_symmetry.space_group_name_H-M   'P 1'
#
loop_
_entity.id
_entity.type
_entity.pdbx_description
1 polymer ?
#
loop_
_entity_poly.entity_id
_entity_poly.type
_entity_poly.pdbx_seq_one_letter_code
_entity_poly.pdbx_strand_id
1 'polypeptide(L)'
;MTRTIASWLGSLSLVAAVLITTPTPALAGPPLICHPFDIGTARSLPFGDTSEGWRGWNATAPSYDRARLVADTLALLTPTTPVIVRMETLRRASAYAAESPALASALLAALEARAPKVARTKAEGLALFDAGYLVETYRQLGDRGVAMKVSLQGKDGYAMVRAAMAQAPDDAALHFAAALMTTAPDKKAAHLQHLAKARQGARADTLLARNLTTHDMAE
;
A
#
# COMPACT_ATOMS: atom_id res chain seq x y z
N MET A 1 19.90 18.88 82.62
CA MET A 1 20.56 19.68 81.58
C MET A 1 21.03 18.74 80.47
N THR A 2 20.71 19.11 79.23
CA THR A 2 21.27 18.69 77.92
C THR A 2 21.07 17.25 77.41
N ARG A 3 20.46 17.20 76.22
CA ARG A 3 19.90 16.08 75.44
C ARG A 3 20.97 15.43 74.55
N THR A 4 20.89 14.11 74.41
CA THR A 4 21.59 13.28 73.42
C THR A 4 20.99 13.56 72.03
N ILE A 5 21.84 13.85 71.03
CA ILE A 5 21.42 14.08 69.64
C ILE A 5 21.58 12.79 68.85
N ALA A 6 20.47 12.34 68.25
CA ALA A 6 20.37 11.16 67.42
C ALA A 6 20.83 11.41 65.99
N SER A 7 21.49 10.40 65.42
CA SER A 7 21.93 10.28 64.04
C SER A 7 20.78 9.92 63.09
N TRP A 8 20.63 10.66 61.98
CA TRP A 8 19.88 10.24 60.79
C TRP A 8 20.55 10.81 59.53
N LEU A 9 21.39 10.00 58.88
CA LEU A 9 21.87 10.25 57.52
C LEU A 9 20.79 9.75 56.56
N GLY A 10 20.07 10.69 55.94
CA GLY A 10 19.07 10.41 54.92
C GLY A 10 19.70 9.84 53.65
N SER A 11 19.14 8.74 53.17
CA SER A 11 19.51 8.13 51.89
C SER A 11 18.79 8.84 50.75
N LEU A 12 19.52 9.56 49.89
CA LEU A 12 19.00 10.13 48.65
C LEU A 12 18.85 9.00 47.61
N SER A 13 17.61 8.60 47.32
CA SER A 13 17.30 7.68 46.20
C SER A 13 17.18 8.49 44.90
N LEU A 14 18.12 8.33 43.99
CA LEU A 14 18.08 8.89 42.64
C LEU A 14 17.30 7.94 41.72
N VAL A 15 16.03 8.25 41.42
CA VAL A 15 15.25 7.48 40.43
C VAL A 15 15.53 8.05 39.05
N ALA A 16 16.37 7.36 38.27
CA ALA A 16 16.59 7.67 36.85
C ALA A 16 15.40 7.16 36.03
N ALA A 17 14.58 8.08 35.51
CA ALA A 17 13.51 7.76 34.58
C ALA A 17 14.11 7.44 33.19
N VAL A 18 14.19 6.15 32.85
CA VAL A 18 14.56 5.68 31.51
C VAL A 18 13.35 5.86 30.59
N LEU A 19 13.37 6.88 29.74
CA LEU A 19 12.44 7.00 28.61
C LEU A 19 12.76 5.92 27.59
N ILE A 20 11.97 4.86 27.57
CA ILE A 20 12.01 3.83 26.52
C ILE A 20 11.26 4.41 25.31
N THR A 21 11.99 5.01 24.37
CA THR A 21 11.41 5.31 23.05
C THR A 21 11.40 4.02 22.24
N THR A 22 10.23 3.41 22.08
CA THR A 22 10.05 2.29 21.15
C THR A 22 10.34 2.80 19.74
N PRO A 23 11.35 2.27 19.02
CA PRO A 23 11.56 2.63 17.63
C PRO A 23 10.34 2.16 16.85
N THR A 24 9.65 3.09 16.18
CA THR A 24 8.67 2.72 15.16
C THR A 24 9.44 2.06 14.02
N PRO A 25 9.06 0.85 13.57
CA PRO A 25 9.65 0.31 12.35
C PRO A 25 9.38 1.33 11.23
N ALA A 26 10.46 1.86 10.65
CA ALA A 26 10.32 2.65 9.44
C ALA A 26 9.89 1.69 8.33
N LEU A 27 8.83 2.04 7.58
CA LEU A 27 8.37 1.29 6.41
C LEU A 27 9.59 0.99 5.52
N ALA A 28 10.01 -0.27 5.49
CA ALA A 28 11.24 -0.68 4.80
C ALA A 28 10.97 -0.84 3.29
N GLY A 29 10.49 0.20 2.62
CA GLY A 29 10.31 0.23 1.17
C GLY A 29 9.06 0.99 0.71
N PRO A 30 8.93 1.28 -0.59
CA PRO A 30 7.73 1.93 -1.12
C PRO A 30 6.49 1.07 -0.88
N PRO A 31 5.41 1.65 -0.34
CA PRO A 31 4.29 0.90 0.21
C PRO A 31 3.51 0.09 -0.83
N LEU A 32 3.51 0.49 -2.11
CA LEU A 32 2.65 -0.13 -3.12
C LEU A 32 3.21 -1.46 -3.65
N ILE A 33 4.51 -1.71 -3.48
CA ILE A 33 5.21 -2.89 -4.02
C ILE A 33 5.81 -3.80 -2.95
N CYS A 34 6.39 -3.22 -1.89
CA CYS A 34 7.22 -3.95 -0.94
C CYS A 34 6.43 -4.74 0.11
N HIS A 35 5.21 -4.31 0.43
CA HIS A 35 4.41 -4.93 1.48
C HIS A 35 3.23 -5.69 0.84
N PRO A 36 3.06 -6.99 1.15
CA PRO A 36 1.89 -7.74 0.69
C PRO A 36 0.63 -7.25 1.40
N PHE A 37 -0.48 -7.21 0.68
CA PHE A 37 -1.78 -6.95 1.27
C PHE A 37 -2.44 -8.28 1.68
N ASP A 38 -2.99 -8.31 2.88
CA ASP A 38 -3.85 -9.40 3.30
C ASP A 38 -5.16 -9.34 2.50
N ILE A 39 -5.48 -10.42 1.80
CA ILE A 39 -6.67 -10.57 0.97
C ILE A 39 -7.62 -11.66 1.51
N GLY A 40 -7.37 -12.16 2.72
CA GLY A 40 -8.10 -13.27 3.31
C GLY A 40 -8.01 -14.52 2.43
N THR A 41 -9.16 -15.08 2.07
CA THR A 41 -9.26 -16.26 1.19
C THR A 41 -9.52 -15.89 -0.28
N ALA A 42 -9.44 -14.60 -0.65
CA ALA A 42 -9.63 -14.18 -2.02
C ALA A 42 -8.51 -14.71 -2.93
N ARG A 43 -8.84 -14.95 -4.20
CA ARG A 43 -7.85 -15.38 -5.18
C ARG A 43 -7.15 -14.18 -5.81
N SER A 44 -5.85 -14.32 -6.04
CA SER A 44 -5.02 -13.40 -6.81
C SER A 44 -4.04 -14.21 -7.68
N LEU A 45 -3.13 -13.53 -8.38
CA LEU A 45 -2.07 -14.18 -9.14
C LEU A 45 -1.25 -15.11 -8.23
N PRO A 46 -0.82 -16.29 -8.72
CA PRO A 46 0.14 -17.13 -7.99
C PRO A 46 1.36 -16.31 -7.59
N PHE A 47 1.87 -16.52 -6.38
CA PHE A 47 3.04 -15.82 -5.88
C PHE A 47 3.82 -16.75 -4.96
N GLY A 48 5.11 -16.49 -4.81
CA GLY A 48 5.99 -17.17 -3.88
C GLY A 48 5.82 -16.64 -2.46
N ASP A 49 6.74 -17.05 -1.59
CA ASP A 49 6.75 -16.67 -0.19
C ASP A 49 7.12 -15.19 0.00
N THR A 50 6.29 -14.46 0.74
CA THR A 50 6.50 -13.05 1.11
C THR A 50 6.80 -12.88 2.60
N SER A 51 7.12 -13.96 3.32
CA SER A 51 7.42 -13.96 4.76
C SER A 51 8.61 -13.06 5.12
N GLU A 52 9.55 -12.86 4.20
CA GLU A 52 10.68 -11.92 4.36
C GLU A 52 10.31 -10.44 4.15
N GLY A 53 9.02 -10.11 4.09
CA GLY A 53 8.52 -8.75 3.93
C GLY A 53 9.08 -8.10 2.65
N TRP A 54 9.77 -6.97 2.81
CA TRP A 54 10.28 -6.19 1.68
C TRP A 54 11.25 -6.96 0.79
N ARG A 55 11.97 -7.97 1.29
CA ARG A 55 12.89 -8.79 0.48
C ARG A 55 12.16 -9.74 -0.47
N GLY A 56 10.94 -10.14 -0.11
CA GLY A 56 10.07 -11.00 -0.91
C GLY A 56 9.22 -10.26 -1.93
N TRP A 57 9.45 -8.95 -2.16
CA TRP A 57 8.61 -8.14 -3.06
C TRP A 57 8.55 -8.70 -4.48
N ASN A 58 9.63 -9.34 -4.94
CA ASN A 58 9.78 -9.97 -6.26
C ASN A 58 9.77 -11.50 -6.20
N ALA A 59 9.20 -12.10 -5.14
CA ALA A 59 9.04 -13.55 -4.97
C ALA A 59 8.00 -14.13 -5.95
N THR A 60 8.22 -13.94 -7.25
CA THR A 60 7.37 -14.47 -8.32
C THR A 60 7.42 -16.00 -8.34
N ALA A 61 6.30 -16.66 -8.65
CA ALA A 61 6.26 -18.11 -8.73
C ALA A 61 6.98 -18.59 -10.01
N PRO A 62 8.04 -19.42 -9.93
CA PRO A 62 8.81 -19.81 -11.12
C PRO A 62 8.00 -20.61 -12.15
N SER A 63 6.94 -21.28 -11.73
CA SER A 63 6.05 -22.08 -12.57
C SER A 63 4.95 -21.27 -13.26
N TYR A 64 4.82 -19.97 -12.96
CA TYR A 64 3.79 -19.13 -13.55
C TYR A 64 4.14 -18.72 -14.99
N ASP A 65 3.22 -18.97 -15.92
CA ASP A 65 3.36 -18.54 -17.31
C ASP A 65 3.13 -17.02 -17.45
N ARG A 66 4.24 -16.28 -17.57
CA ARG A 66 4.22 -14.81 -17.72
C ARG A 66 3.51 -14.34 -18.99
N ALA A 67 3.35 -15.19 -20.03
CA ALA A 67 2.59 -14.81 -21.22
C ALA A 67 1.10 -14.59 -20.91
N ARG A 68 0.59 -15.21 -19.84
CA ARG A 68 -0.78 -15.04 -19.38
C ARG A 68 -1.00 -13.86 -18.44
N LEU A 69 0.08 -13.18 -18.02
CA LEU A 69 0.03 -12.14 -16.97
C LEU A 69 -1.07 -11.10 -17.20
N VAL A 70 -1.15 -10.54 -18.40
CA VAL A 70 -2.15 -9.53 -18.72
C VAL A 70 -3.56 -10.11 -18.61
N ALA A 71 -3.83 -11.23 -19.30
CA ALA A 71 -5.16 -11.85 -19.32
C ALA A 71 -5.63 -12.28 -17.92
N ASP A 72 -4.77 -12.95 -17.15
CA ASP A 72 -5.09 -13.43 -15.80
C ASP A 72 -5.28 -12.24 -14.83
N THR A 73 -4.48 -11.17 -14.95
CA THR A 73 -4.67 -9.94 -14.16
C THR A 73 -6.03 -9.32 -14.43
N LEU A 74 -6.41 -9.16 -15.71
CA LEU A 74 -7.71 -8.60 -16.07
C LEU A 74 -8.89 -9.45 -15.59
N ALA A 75 -8.76 -10.78 -15.66
CA ALA A 75 -9.79 -11.71 -15.20
C ALA A 75 -10.01 -11.63 -13.68
N LEU A 76 -8.98 -11.29 -12.89
CA LEU A 76 -9.07 -11.09 -11.45
C LEU A 76 -9.65 -9.71 -11.08
N LEU A 77 -9.51 -8.71 -11.94
CA LEU A 77 -9.95 -7.32 -11.71
C LEU A 77 -11.39 -7.08 -12.20
N THR A 78 -12.33 -7.92 -11.78
CA THR A 78 -13.77 -7.82 -12.09
C THR A 78 -14.44 -6.66 -11.34
N PRO A 79 -15.62 -6.15 -11.76
CA PRO A 79 -16.33 -5.08 -11.03
C PRO A 79 -16.59 -5.35 -9.54
N THR A 80 -16.73 -6.63 -9.14
CA THR A 80 -16.99 -7.05 -7.77
C THR A 80 -15.72 -7.29 -6.94
N THR A 81 -14.53 -7.21 -7.54
CA THR A 81 -13.26 -7.44 -6.82
C THR A 81 -13.04 -6.33 -5.78
N PRO A 82 -12.86 -6.66 -4.49
CA PRO A 82 -12.60 -5.68 -3.44
C PRO A 82 -11.31 -4.90 -3.68
N VAL A 83 -11.25 -3.64 -3.26
CA VAL A 83 -10.11 -2.73 -3.51
C VAL A 83 -8.79 -3.33 -3.02
N ILE A 84 -8.74 -3.87 -1.81
CA ILE A 84 -7.52 -4.49 -1.26
C ILE A 84 -7.05 -5.68 -2.12
N VAL A 85 -7.98 -6.47 -2.66
CA VAL A 85 -7.64 -7.59 -3.55
C VAL A 85 -7.09 -7.10 -4.89
N ARG A 86 -7.60 -5.96 -5.40
CA ARG A 86 -7.04 -5.30 -6.59
C ARG A 86 -5.61 -4.84 -6.34
N MET A 87 -5.37 -4.21 -5.18
CA MET A 87 -4.04 -3.74 -4.79
C MET A 87 -3.03 -4.88 -4.76
N GLU A 88 -3.36 -6.00 -4.12
CA GLU A 88 -2.47 -7.18 -4.09
C GLU A 88 -2.26 -7.79 -5.48
N THR A 89 -3.33 -7.85 -6.29
CA THR A 89 -3.23 -8.37 -7.66
C THR A 89 -2.30 -7.52 -8.51
N LEU A 90 -2.42 -6.19 -8.44
CA LEU A 90 -1.57 -5.26 -9.18
C LEU A 90 -0.14 -5.24 -8.64
N ARG A 91 0.06 -5.42 -7.33
CA ARG A 91 1.38 -5.59 -6.70
C ARG A 91 2.10 -6.80 -7.27
N ARG A 92 1.45 -7.98 -7.24
CA ARG A 92 1.99 -9.23 -7.81
C ARG A 92 2.23 -9.10 -9.31
N ALA A 93 1.30 -8.49 -10.04
CA ALA A 93 1.45 -8.28 -11.47
C ALA A 93 2.66 -7.39 -11.79
N SER A 94 2.90 -6.35 -10.98
CA SER A 94 4.06 -5.49 -11.11
C SER A 94 5.37 -6.22 -10.87
N ALA A 95 5.42 -7.12 -9.87
CA ALA A 95 6.58 -7.97 -9.64
C ALA A 95 6.89 -8.88 -10.84
N TYR A 96 5.88 -9.51 -11.44
CA TYR A 96 6.07 -10.30 -12.68
C TYR A 96 6.50 -9.46 -13.89
N ALA A 97 6.11 -8.19 -13.93
CA ALA A 97 6.44 -7.28 -15.03
C ALA A 97 7.78 -6.55 -14.86
N ALA A 98 8.35 -6.53 -13.64
CA ALA A 98 9.46 -5.68 -13.24
C ALA A 98 10.69 -5.72 -14.16
N GLU A 99 11.00 -6.90 -14.70
CA GLU A 99 12.19 -7.13 -15.56
C GLU A 99 11.88 -7.09 -17.06
N SER A 100 10.61 -6.89 -17.46
CA SER A 100 10.20 -6.88 -18.86
C SER A 100 9.44 -5.60 -19.20
N PRO A 101 10.13 -4.59 -19.77
CA PRO A 101 9.49 -3.34 -20.20
C PRO A 101 8.34 -3.56 -21.17
N ALA A 102 8.44 -4.57 -22.03
CA ALA A 102 7.38 -4.94 -22.96
C ALA A 102 6.14 -5.45 -22.20
N LEU A 103 6.32 -6.34 -21.22
CA LEU A 103 5.22 -6.90 -20.44
C LEU A 103 4.58 -5.84 -19.53
N ALA A 104 5.40 -4.99 -18.91
CA ALA A 104 4.92 -3.87 -18.10
C ALA A 104 4.12 -2.86 -18.93
N SER A 105 4.60 -2.53 -20.13
CA SER A 105 3.87 -1.65 -21.08
C SER A 105 2.56 -2.28 -21.53
N ALA A 106 2.55 -3.59 -21.84
CA ALA A 106 1.35 -4.31 -22.24
C ALA A 106 0.30 -4.34 -21.12
N LEU A 107 0.72 -4.58 -19.88
CA LEU A 107 -0.18 -4.57 -18.72
C LEU A 107 -0.78 -3.17 -18.50
N LEU A 108 0.05 -2.12 -18.52
CA LEU A 108 -0.44 -0.76 -18.37
C LEU A 108 -1.42 -0.37 -19.48
N ALA A 109 -1.07 -0.63 -20.75
CA ALA A 109 -1.95 -0.34 -21.87
C ALA A 109 -3.29 -1.06 -21.77
N ALA A 110 -3.30 -2.31 -21.29
CA ALA A 110 -4.53 -3.08 -21.11
C ALA A 110 -5.44 -2.52 -20.00
N LEU A 111 -4.87 -2.03 -18.90
CA LEU A 111 -5.65 -1.36 -17.86
C LEU A 111 -6.16 0.01 -18.32
N GLU A 112 -5.34 0.78 -19.03
CA GLU A 112 -5.75 2.07 -19.58
C GLU A 112 -6.85 1.94 -20.63
N ALA A 113 -6.84 0.89 -21.45
CA ALA A 113 -7.89 0.62 -22.43
C ALA A 113 -9.26 0.34 -21.78
N ARG A 114 -9.29 -0.15 -20.54
CA ARG A 114 -10.51 -0.39 -19.76
C ARG A 114 -10.99 0.84 -19.01
N ALA A 115 -10.08 1.76 -18.69
CA ALA A 115 -10.36 2.94 -17.89
C ALA A 115 -11.01 4.03 -18.76
N PRO A 116 -12.23 4.49 -18.44
CA PRO A 116 -12.84 5.58 -19.19
C PRO A 116 -12.15 6.90 -18.86
N LYS A 117 -12.18 7.85 -19.81
CA LYS A 117 -11.69 9.21 -19.56
C LYS A 117 -12.42 9.92 -18.42
N VAL A 118 -13.70 9.61 -18.24
CA VAL A 118 -14.56 10.12 -17.16
C VAL A 118 -15.41 8.97 -16.66
N ALA A 119 -15.19 8.54 -15.42
CA ALA A 119 -16.04 7.55 -14.79
C ALA A 119 -17.37 8.15 -14.34
N ARG A 120 -18.44 7.39 -14.54
CA ARG A 120 -19.82 7.75 -14.16
C ARG A 120 -20.47 6.70 -13.25
N THR A 121 -19.79 5.57 -13.06
CA THR A 121 -20.23 4.46 -12.23
C THR A 121 -19.11 3.99 -11.32
N LYS A 122 -19.44 3.27 -10.24
CA LYS A 122 -18.44 2.64 -9.37
C LYS A 122 -17.52 1.67 -10.15
N ALA A 123 -18.07 0.88 -11.08
CA ALA A 123 -17.28 -0.06 -11.87
C ALA A 123 -16.26 0.65 -12.78
N GLU A 124 -16.67 1.72 -13.46
CA GLU A 124 -15.78 2.58 -14.23
C GLU A 124 -14.73 3.27 -13.35
N GLY A 125 -15.13 3.71 -12.15
CA GLY A 125 -14.21 4.24 -11.15
C GLY A 125 -13.16 3.21 -10.75
N LEU A 126 -13.54 1.96 -10.52
CA LEU A 126 -12.60 0.89 -10.20
C LEU A 126 -11.66 0.53 -11.37
N ALA A 127 -12.07 0.71 -12.63
CA ALA A 127 -11.16 0.60 -13.77
C ALA A 127 -10.11 1.73 -13.80
N LEU A 128 -10.51 2.97 -13.47
CA LEU A 128 -9.58 4.09 -13.25
C LEU A 128 -8.63 3.82 -12.07
N PHE A 129 -9.15 3.25 -10.98
CA PHE A 129 -8.33 2.83 -9.84
C PHE A 129 -7.25 1.85 -10.27
N ASP A 130 -7.61 0.78 -11.01
CA ASP A 130 -6.65 -0.24 -11.42
C ASP A 130 -5.49 0.37 -12.24
N ALA A 131 -5.81 1.24 -13.21
CA ALA A 131 -4.81 1.91 -14.04
C ALA A 131 -3.94 2.90 -13.21
N GLY A 132 -4.57 3.73 -12.38
CA GLY A 132 -3.88 4.71 -11.55
C GLY A 132 -2.96 4.08 -10.51
N TYR A 133 -3.42 2.99 -9.89
CA TYR A 133 -2.63 2.23 -8.92
C TYR A 133 -1.40 1.60 -9.57
N LEU A 134 -1.53 1.04 -10.78
CA LEU A 134 -0.37 0.50 -11.50
C LEU A 134 0.65 1.59 -11.86
N VAL A 135 0.18 2.76 -12.32
CA VAL A 135 1.05 3.91 -12.62
C VAL A 135 1.90 4.29 -11.40
N GLU A 136 1.29 4.45 -10.23
CA GLU A 136 2.04 4.79 -9.01
C GLU A 136 2.95 3.65 -8.54
N THR A 137 2.53 2.39 -8.72
CA THR A 137 3.37 1.22 -8.40
C THR A 137 4.62 1.17 -9.28
N TYR A 138 4.49 1.43 -10.59
CA TYR A 138 5.62 1.50 -11.51
C TYR A 138 6.54 2.69 -11.23
N ARG A 139 5.98 3.83 -10.83
CA ARG A 139 6.78 4.99 -10.39
C ARG A 139 7.63 4.62 -9.18
N GLN A 140 7.05 4.02 -8.14
CA GLN A 140 7.78 3.58 -6.96
C GLN A 140 8.89 2.56 -7.29
N LEU A 141 8.64 1.62 -8.22
CA LEU A 141 9.67 0.70 -8.70
C LEU A 141 10.84 1.44 -9.39
N GLY A 142 10.53 2.40 -10.26
CA GLY A 142 11.53 3.22 -10.94
C GLY A 142 12.37 4.05 -9.97
N ASP A 143 11.74 4.69 -8.99
CA ASP A 143 12.41 5.50 -7.95
C ASP A 143 13.37 4.67 -7.07
N ARG A 144 13.19 3.33 -7.05
CA ARG A 144 14.07 2.39 -6.34
C ARG A 144 15.17 1.79 -7.21
N GLY A 145 15.30 2.24 -8.45
CA GLY A 145 16.34 1.76 -9.37
C GLY A 145 16.05 0.39 -9.99
N VAL A 146 14.81 -0.12 -9.87
CA VAL A 146 14.37 -1.26 -10.69
C VAL A 146 14.31 -0.76 -12.14
N ALA A 147 14.79 -1.57 -13.08
CA ALA A 147 14.87 -1.23 -14.51
C ALA A 147 13.48 -1.19 -15.20
N MET A 148 12.52 -0.53 -14.58
CA MET A 148 11.18 -0.28 -15.09
C MET A 148 11.25 0.80 -16.17
N LYS A 149 11.29 0.39 -17.44
CA LYS A 149 11.37 1.29 -18.60
C LYS A 149 10.01 1.48 -19.27
N VAL A 150 8.98 1.79 -18.48
CA VAL A 150 7.65 2.15 -18.98
C VAL A 150 7.52 3.67 -18.99
N SER A 151 7.04 4.24 -20.09
CA SER A 151 6.77 5.69 -20.13
C SER A 151 5.54 6.03 -19.29
N LEU A 152 5.76 6.77 -18.21
CA LEU A 152 4.71 7.32 -17.35
C LEU A 152 4.45 8.81 -17.60
N GLN A 153 5.03 9.37 -18.67
CA GLN A 153 4.89 10.80 -18.98
C GLN A 153 3.43 11.19 -19.16
N GLY A 154 3.01 12.26 -18.49
CA GLY A 154 1.63 12.76 -18.53
C GLY A 154 0.62 11.89 -17.77
N LYS A 155 1.05 10.81 -17.09
CA LYS A 155 0.18 9.94 -16.31
C LYS A 155 0.22 10.32 -14.83
N ASP A 156 -0.88 10.83 -14.31
CA ASP A 156 -1.08 11.09 -12.87
C ASP A 156 -1.97 9.98 -12.28
N GLY A 157 -1.34 8.97 -11.68
CA GLY A 157 -2.04 7.82 -11.14
C GLY A 157 -2.85 8.17 -9.90
N TYR A 158 -2.36 9.09 -9.06
CA TYR A 158 -3.10 9.62 -7.93
C TYR A 158 -4.37 10.39 -8.36
N ALA A 159 -4.31 11.17 -9.44
CA ALA A 159 -5.51 11.82 -9.99
C ALA A 159 -6.54 10.79 -10.51
N MET A 160 -6.10 9.70 -11.14
CA MET A 160 -6.99 8.60 -11.54
C MET A 160 -7.65 7.93 -10.33
N VAL A 161 -6.91 7.67 -9.26
CA VAL A 161 -7.47 7.12 -8.01
C VAL A 161 -8.46 8.09 -7.37
N ARG A 162 -8.17 9.40 -7.36
CA ARG A 162 -9.14 10.40 -6.90
C ARG A 162 -10.42 10.40 -7.73
N ALA A 163 -10.33 10.22 -9.05
CA ALA A 163 -11.50 10.10 -9.90
C ALA A 163 -12.30 8.83 -9.60
N ALA A 164 -11.64 7.72 -9.26
CA ALA A 164 -12.29 6.50 -8.77
C ALA A 164 -13.07 6.75 -7.47
N MET A 165 -12.45 7.45 -6.51
CA MET A 165 -13.05 7.79 -5.23
C MET A 165 -14.30 8.65 -5.36
N ALA A 166 -14.37 9.52 -6.38
CA ALA A 166 -15.58 10.30 -6.64
C ALA A 166 -16.80 9.43 -6.95
N GLN A 167 -16.60 8.20 -7.44
CA GLN A 167 -17.68 7.24 -7.74
C GLN A 167 -17.97 6.28 -6.58
N ALA A 168 -17.17 6.31 -5.52
CA ALA A 168 -17.32 5.49 -4.33
C ALA A 168 -16.75 6.22 -3.09
N PRO A 169 -17.35 7.37 -2.70
CA PRO A 169 -16.78 8.27 -1.70
C PRO A 169 -16.68 7.67 -0.28
N ASP A 170 -17.49 6.66 0.01
CA ASP A 170 -17.54 5.97 1.30
C ASP A 170 -16.66 4.71 1.34
N ASP A 171 -15.95 4.39 0.25
CA ASP A 171 -15.10 3.21 0.17
C ASP A 171 -13.74 3.48 0.85
N ALA A 172 -13.66 3.13 2.13
CA ALA A 172 -12.49 3.38 2.97
C ALA A 172 -11.20 2.70 2.47
N ALA A 173 -11.32 1.61 1.69
CA ALA A 173 -10.17 0.96 1.10
C ALA A 173 -9.55 1.77 -0.05
N LEU A 174 -10.34 2.57 -0.79
CA LEU A 174 -9.78 3.55 -1.74
C LEU A 174 -8.99 4.64 -1.01
N HIS A 175 -9.46 5.06 0.17
CA HIS A 175 -8.73 5.98 1.03
C HIS A 175 -7.41 5.38 1.54
N PHE A 176 -7.40 4.10 1.90
CA PHE A 176 -6.16 3.40 2.26
C PHE A 176 -5.15 3.39 1.10
N ALA A 177 -5.57 3.02 -0.11
CA ALA A 177 -4.71 3.07 -1.29
C ALA A 177 -4.14 4.48 -1.53
N ALA A 178 -4.99 5.51 -1.44
CA ALA A 178 -4.58 6.90 -1.62
C ALA A 178 -3.60 7.39 -0.52
N ALA A 179 -3.73 6.91 0.72
CA ALA A 179 -2.78 7.20 1.79
C ALA A 179 -1.38 6.62 1.48
N LEU A 180 -1.32 5.40 0.91
CA LEU A 180 -0.05 4.78 0.48
C LEU A 180 0.61 5.55 -0.68
N MET A 181 -0.16 6.21 -1.55
CA MET A 181 0.35 7.02 -2.67
C MET A 181 0.89 8.40 -2.26
N THR A 182 0.59 8.84 -1.04
CA THR A 182 0.81 10.21 -0.59
C THR A 182 1.83 10.33 0.55
N THR A 183 2.64 9.30 0.78
CA THR A 183 3.64 9.24 1.88
C THR A 183 4.79 10.24 1.76
N ALA A 184 4.96 10.88 0.60
CA ALA A 184 5.99 11.91 0.40
C ALA A 184 5.74 13.15 1.28
N PRO A 185 6.80 13.83 1.80
CA PRO A 185 6.64 14.96 2.72
C PRO A 185 5.77 16.11 2.20
N ASP A 186 5.84 16.42 0.89
CA ASP A 186 5.06 17.46 0.22
C ASP A 186 3.57 17.12 0.11
N LYS A 187 3.20 15.83 0.28
CA LYS A 187 1.82 15.33 0.22
C LYS A 187 1.22 15.01 1.60
N LYS A 188 1.91 15.39 2.69
CA LYS A 188 1.53 15.05 4.08
C LYS A 188 0.08 15.38 4.43
N ALA A 189 -0.45 16.52 3.98
CA ALA A 189 -1.84 16.89 4.26
C ALA A 189 -2.85 15.91 3.63
N ALA A 190 -2.63 15.53 2.36
CA ALA A 190 -3.47 14.56 1.66
C ALA A 190 -3.35 13.16 2.31
N HIS A 191 -2.13 12.76 2.67
CA HIS A 191 -1.88 11.51 3.38
C HIS A 191 -2.69 11.40 4.67
N LEU A 192 -2.60 12.41 5.55
CA LEU A 192 -3.32 12.41 6.83
C LEU A 192 -4.85 12.40 6.62
N GLN A 193 -5.36 13.13 5.63
CA GLN A 193 -6.78 13.15 5.32
C GLN A 193 -7.29 11.77 4.86
N HIS A 194 -6.54 11.08 3.98
CA HIS A 194 -6.88 9.76 3.51
C HIS A 194 -6.76 8.70 4.61
N LEU A 195 -5.69 8.78 5.38
CA LEU A 195 -5.43 7.87 6.50
C LEU A 195 -6.55 7.93 7.55
N ALA A 196 -7.00 9.14 7.92
CA ALA A 196 -8.10 9.30 8.87
C ALA A 196 -9.39 8.61 8.39
N LYS A 197 -9.74 8.75 7.11
CA LYS A 197 -10.91 8.09 6.52
C LYS A 197 -10.76 6.58 6.42
N ALA A 198 -9.57 6.10 6.06
CA ALA A 198 -9.26 4.67 6.06
C ALA A 198 -9.43 4.05 7.46
N ARG A 199 -8.88 4.69 8.50
CA ARG A 199 -9.01 4.26 9.91
C ARG A 199 -10.45 4.29 10.40
N GLN A 200 -11.22 5.30 9.99
CA GLN A 200 -12.63 5.36 10.35
C GLN A 200 -13.40 4.15 9.78
N GLY A 201 -13.20 3.83 8.50
CA GLY A 201 -13.84 2.67 7.87
C GLY A 201 -13.36 1.32 8.40
N ALA A 202 -12.09 1.22 8.80
CA ALA A 202 -11.51 0.00 9.36
C ALA A 202 -12.19 -0.49 10.64
N ARG A 203 -12.89 0.39 11.37
CA ARG A 203 -13.69 0.00 12.55
C ARG A 203 -14.79 -1.01 12.22
N ALA A 204 -15.26 -1.03 10.97
CA ALA A 204 -16.29 -1.95 10.48
C ALA A 204 -15.76 -2.96 9.44
N ASP A 205 -14.49 -2.87 9.05
CA ASP A 205 -13.86 -3.72 8.04
C ASP A 205 -12.58 -4.32 8.60
N THR A 206 -12.66 -5.59 9.01
CA THR A 206 -11.55 -6.33 9.60
C THR A 206 -10.40 -6.56 8.61
N LEU A 207 -10.69 -6.69 7.31
CA LEU A 207 -9.65 -6.85 6.29
C LEU A 207 -8.86 -5.55 6.14
N LEU A 208 -9.56 -4.42 6.09
CA LEU A 208 -8.93 -3.11 6.07
C LEU A 208 -8.12 -2.83 7.33
N ALA A 209 -8.65 -3.17 8.51
CA ALA A 209 -7.95 -3.02 9.78
C ALA A 209 -6.62 -3.78 9.80
N ARG A 210 -6.61 -5.05 9.37
CA ARG A 210 -5.37 -5.85 9.29
C ARG A 210 -4.36 -5.22 8.34
N ASN A 211 -4.79 -4.72 7.19
CA ASN A 211 -3.91 -4.06 6.24
C ASN A 211 -3.35 -2.72 6.75
N LEU A 212 -4.14 -1.93 7.49
CA LEU A 212 -3.62 -0.74 8.16
C LEU A 212 -2.54 -1.11 9.18
N THR A 213 -2.72 -2.18 9.96
CA THR A 213 -1.72 -2.64 10.92
C THR A 213 -0.44 -3.10 10.22
N THR A 214 -0.53 -3.92 9.16
CA THR A 214 0.66 -4.43 8.46
C THR A 214 1.43 -3.37 7.68
N HIS A 215 0.86 -2.18 7.52
CA HIS A 215 1.47 -1.03 6.86
C HIS A 215 1.77 0.12 7.85
N ASP A 216 1.79 -0.16 9.15
CA ASP A 216 2.09 0.82 10.22
C ASP A 216 1.18 2.08 10.17
N MET A 217 -0.08 1.87 9.79
CA MET A 217 -1.09 2.90 9.54
C MET A 217 -2.28 2.82 10.51
N ALA A 218 -2.19 2.08 11.62
CA ALA A 218 -3.34 1.84 12.50
C ALA A 218 -3.70 2.99 13.48
N GLU A 219 -2.74 3.86 13.87
CA GLU A 219 -2.91 4.80 15.01
C GLU A 219 -3.02 6.29 14.67
#